data_AF-A0A0H3JIA5-F1
#
_entry.id   AF-A0A0H3JIA5-F1
#
_cell.length_a   1.000
_cell.length_b   1.000
_cell.length_c   1.000
_cell.angle_alpha   90.00
_cell.angle_beta   90.00
_cell.angle_gamma   90.00
#
_symmetry.space_group_name_H-M   'P 1'
#
loop_
_entity.id
_entity.type
_entity.pdbx_description
1 polymer ?
#
loop_
_entity_poly.entity_id
_entity_poly.type
_entity_poly.pdbx_seq_one_letter_code
_entity_poly.pdbx_strand_id
1 'polypeptide(L)'
;MSQGKEPVIERIGMLTKRYPSRSAAARAWGININTLNSYFKGGQTQPAPRESILIRISESEGVSLEWLKEGKGESPNDVGICGNFGCSGDKGDQLTQMLSFLTKDEREQLTNLLARKGVETVLTLLDKENQDLLQLEGRKRLAALMIVDMPDDCVREILEKTETSRQSNPVESKAG
;
A
#
# COMPACT_ATOMS: atom_id res chain seq x y z
N MET A 1 -29.43 -24.69 -14.56
CA MET A 1 -28.46 -24.20 -15.57
C MET A 1 -27.79 -22.95 -15.00
N SER A 2 -26.70 -23.13 -14.25
CA SER A 2 -26.12 -22.14 -13.34
C SER A 2 -25.01 -21.35 -14.03
N GLN A 3 -25.36 -20.46 -14.97
CA GLN A 3 -24.37 -19.63 -15.66
C GLN A 3 -24.01 -18.38 -14.84
N GLY A 4 -22.71 -18.13 -14.64
CA GLY A 4 -22.19 -16.77 -14.49
C GLY A 4 -21.74 -16.30 -13.09
N LYS A 5 -21.63 -17.16 -12.08
CA LYS A 5 -21.17 -16.70 -10.74
C LYS A 5 -19.64 -16.55 -10.63
N GLU A 6 -18.87 -17.30 -11.40
CA GLU A 6 -17.41 -17.37 -11.27
C GLU A 6 -16.56 -16.49 -12.22
N PRO A 7 -17.04 -15.92 -13.36
CA PRO A 7 -16.15 -15.15 -14.24
C PRO A 7 -15.93 -13.70 -13.78
N VAL A 8 -16.88 -13.04 -13.11
CA VAL A 8 -16.75 -11.61 -12.71
C VAL A 8 -15.69 -11.44 -11.63
N ILE A 9 -15.76 -12.26 -10.59
CA ILE A 9 -14.82 -12.21 -9.46
C ILE A 9 -13.41 -12.57 -9.94
N GLU A 10 -13.29 -13.51 -10.87
CA GLU A 10 -12.01 -13.86 -11.49
C GLU A 10 -11.42 -12.70 -12.30
N ARG A 11 -12.22 -12.00 -13.12
CA ARG A 11 -11.79 -10.80 -13.85
C ARG A 11 -11.40 -9.66 -12.92
N ILE A 12 -12.17 -9.40 -11.86
CA ILE A 12 -11.77 -8.47 -10.80
C ILE A 12 -10.43 -8.93 -10.19
N GLY A 13 -10.27 -10.23 -9.95
CA GLY A 13 -9.01 -10.84 -9.51
C GLY A 13 -7.84 -10.56 -10.46
N MET A 14 -8.04 -10.71 -11.77
CA MET A 14 -7.03 -10.39 -12.78
C MET A 14 -6.61 -8.91 -12.73
N LEU A 15 -7.57 -8.00 -12.60
CA LEU A 15 -7.29 -6.57 -12.46
C LEU A 15 -6.57 -6.26 -11.14
N THR A 16 -6.96 -6.89 -10.02
CA THR A 16 -6.26 -6.69 -8.74
C THR A 16 -4.78 -7.11 -8.78
N LYS A 17 -4.40 -8.09 -9.60
CA LYS A 17 -2.99 -8.54 -9.73
C LYS A 17 -2.09 -7.48 -10.35
N ARG A 18 -2.64 -6.45 -11.00
CA ARG A 18 -1.89 -5.30 -11.54
C ARG A 18 -1.37 -4.36 -10.44
N TYR A 19 -1.84 -4.55 -9.21
CA TYR A 19 -1.48 -3.75 -8.04
C TYR A 19 -0.63 -4.54 -7.05
N PRO A 20 0.25 -3.87 -6.28
CA PRO A 20 1.11 -4.53 -5.28
C PRO A 20 0.31 -5.15 -4.12
N SER A 21 -0.91 -4.66 -3.85
CA SER A 21 -1.81 -5.25 -2.87
C SER A 21 -3.27 -4.96 -3.21
N ARG A 22 -4.19 -5.74 -2.63
CA ARG A 22 -5.64 -5.47 -2.74
C ARG A 22 -6.01 -4.10 -2.17
N SER A 23 -5.31 -3.64 -1.13
CA SER A 23 -5.51 -2.30 -0.56
C SER A 23 -5.16 -1.19 -1.54
N ALA A 24 -4.10 -1.37 -2.34
CA ALA A 24 -3.73 -0.42 -3.39
C ALA A 24 -4.76 -0.39 -4.52
N ALA A 25 -5.24 -1.56 -4.98
CA ALA A 25 -6.32 -1.66 -5.97
C ALA A 25 -7.61 -0.97 -5.48
N ALA A 26 -8.02 -1.21 -4.23
CA ALA A 26 -9.22 -0.61 -3.66
C ALA A 26 -9.15 0.93 -3.62
N ARG A 27 -7.97 1.49 -3.30
CA ARG A 27 -7.74 2.95 -3.33
C ARG A 27 -7.81 3.49 -4.76
N ALA A 28 -7.14 2.83 -5.71
CA ALA A 28 -7.14 3.25 -7.11
C ALA A 28 -8.56 3.26 -7.70
N TRP A 29 -9.39 2.29 -7.35
CA TRP A 29 -10.77 2.19 -7.82
C TRP A 29 -11.77 3.03 -7.02
N GLY A 30 -11.32 3.71 -5.96
CA GLY A 30 -12.20 4.46 -5.07
C GLY A 30 -13.25 3.60 -4.37
N ILE A 31 -12.94 2.34 -4.03
CA ILE A 31 -13.83 1.41 -3.33
C ILE A 31 -13.31 1.06 -1.93
N ASN A 32 -14.21 0.61 -1.06
CA ASN A 32 -13.81 0.20 0.28
C ASN A 32 -13.05 -1.15 0.23
N ILE A 33 -11.91 -1.24 0.90
CA ILE A 33 -11.09 -2.45 0.95
C ILE A 33 -11.84 -3.66 1.54
N ASN A 34 -12.76 -3.44 2.49
CA ASN A 34 -13.60 -4.51 3.03
C ASN A 34 -14.57 -5.04 1.97
N THR A 35 -15.05 -4.18 1.09
CA THR A 35 -15.90 -4.57 -0.05
C THR A 35 -15.10 -5.41 -1.03
N LEU A 36 -13.88 -4.98 -1.39
CA LEU A 36 -13.01 -5.77 -2.27
C LEU A 36 -12.64 -7.12 -1.65
N ASN A 37 -12.27 -7.14 -0.37
CA ASN A 37 -11.92 -8.36 0.35
C ASN A 37 -13.12 -9.30 0.50
N SER A 38 -14.35 -8.78 0.62
CA SER A 38 -15.56 -9.60 0.70
C SER A 38 -15.77 -10.49 -0.53
N TYR A 39 -15.29 -10.06 -1.71
CA TYR A 39 -15.35 -10.85 -2.94
C TYR A 39 -14.39 -12.04 -2.95
N PHE A 40 -13.30 -11.98 -2.17
CA PHE A 40 -12.28 -13.02 -2.12
C PHE A 40 -12.35 -13.91 -0.86
N LYS A 41 -13.29 -13.66 0.06
CA LYS A 41 -13.48 -14.52 1.23
C LYS A 41 -14.05 -15.88 0.78
N GLY A 42 -13.29 -16.94 1.03
CA GLY A 42 -13.71 -18.32 0.76
C GLY A 42 -14.84 -18.74 1.70
N GLY A 43 -16.07 -18.66 1.22
CA GLY A 43 -17.28 -19.05 1.95
C GLY A 43 -18.50 -19.08 1.04
N GLN A 44 -19.55 -19.80 1.45
CA GLN A 44 -20.77 -20.10 0.67
C GLN A 44 -21.59 -18.89 0.17
N THR A 45 -21.27 -17.66 0.55
CA THR A 45 -22.04 -16.46 0.20
C THR A 45 -21.13 -15.31 -0.20
N GLN A 46 -20.52 -15.41 -1.39
CA GLN A 46 -19.85 -14.26 -2.00
C GLN A 46 -20.92 -13.27 -2.51
N PRO A 47 -20.95 -12.03 -2.01
CA PRO A 47 -21.93 -11.06 -2.48
C PRO A 47 -21.62 -10.70 -3.93
N ALA A 48 -22.64 -10.75 -4.79
CA ALA A 48 -22.50 -10.27 -6.17
C ALA A 48 -22.04 -8.80 -6.14
N PRO A 49 -20.96 -8.43 -6.86
CA PRO A 49 -20.55 -7.05 -6.96
C PRO A 49 -21.70 -6.20 -7.49
N ARG A 50 -22.01 -5.10 -6.79
CA ARG A 50 -23.06 -4.17 -7.23
C ARG A 50 -22.59 -3.52 -8.53
N GLU A 51 -23.54 -3.18 -9.41
CA GLU A 51 -23.23 -2.52 -10.69
C GLU A 51 -22.40 -1.24 -10.50
N SER A 52 -22.70 -0.44 -9.46
CA SER A 52 -21.96 0.77 -9.13
C SER A 52 -20.49 0.55 -8.73
N ILE A 53 -20.13 -0.67 -8.35
CA ILE A 53 -18.74 -1.05 -8.07
C ILE A 53 -18.07 -1.49 -9.37
N LEU A 54 -18.78 -2.24 -10.21
CA LEU A 54 -18.28 -2.64 -11.53
C LEU A 54 -18.01 -1.43 -12.42
N ILE A 55 -18.90 -0.42 -12.41
CA ILE A 55 -18.71 0.84 -13.15
C ILE A 55 -17.43 1.56 -12.70
N ARG A 56 -17.20 1.69 -11.40
CA ARG A 56 -16.00 2.34 -10.88
C ARG A 56 -14.71 1.60 -11.26
N ILE A 57 -14.73 0.27 -11.17
CA ILE A 57 -13.60 -0.55 -11.58
C ILE A 57 -13.39 -0.40 -13.10
N SER A 58 -14.47 -0.41 -13.89
CA SER A 58 -14.38 -0.32 -15.35
C SER A 58 -13.82 1.03 -15.80
N GLU A 59 -14.26 2.12 -15.19
CA GLU A 59 -13.73 3.48 -15.42
C GLU A 59 -12.26 3.60 -15.02
N SER A 60 -11.89 3.03 -13.86
CA SER A 60 -10.52 3.11 -13.34
C SER A 60 -9.52 2.28 -14.14
N GLU A 61 -9.96 1.13 -14.65
CA GLU A 61 -9.13 0.18 -15.43
C GLU A 61 -9.21 0.41 -16.94
N GLY A 62 -10.10 1.29 -17.40
CA GLY A 62 -10.33 1.51 -18.84
C GLY A 62 -10.92 0.29 -19.56
N VAL A 63 -11.69 -0.55 -18.86
CA VAL A 63 -12.37 -1.71 -19.45
C VAL A 63 -13.85 -1.44 -19.65
N SER A 64 -14.49 -2.14 -20.58
CA SER A 64 -15.94 -2.04 -20.72
C SER A 64 -16.66 -2.75 -19.56
N LEU A 65 -17.77 -2.16 -19.11
CA LEU A 65 -18.62 -2.77 -18.09
C LEU A 65 -19.13 -4.15 -18.53
N GLU A 66 -19.42 -4.32 -19.83
CA GLU A 66 -19.81 -5.60 -20.42
C GLU A 66 -18.68 -6.63 -20.37
N TRP A 67 -17.44 -6.23 -20.65
CA TRP A 67 -16.28 -7.11 -20.50
C TRP A 67 -16.03 -7.47 -19.04
N LEU A 68 -16.33 -6.59 -18.07
CA LEU A 68 -16.15 -6.86 -16.64
C LEU A 68 -17.31 -7.66 -16.02
N LYS A 69 -18.51 -7.60 -16.61
CA LYS A 69 -19.71 -8.30 -16.15
C LYS A 69 -19.98 -9.62 -16.86
N GLU A 70 -19.84 -9.66 -18.18
CA GLU A 70 -20.19 -10.83 -19.00
C GLU A 70 -19.00 -11.48 -19.71
N GLY A 71 -17.88 -10.77 -19.83
CA GLY A 71 -16.67 -11.29 -20.46
C GLY A 71 -16.74 -11.22 -21.98
N LYS A 72 -17.72 -10.46 -22.50
CA LYS A 72 -17.89 -10.17 -23.92
C LYS A 72 -17.17 -8.85 -24.21
N GLY A 73 -16.32 -8.85 -25.24
CA GLY A 73 -15.53 -7.69 -25.66
C GLY A 73 -14.02 -7.89 -25.53
N GLU A 74 -13.26 -6.87 -25.89
CA GLU A 74 -11.79 -6.88 -25.87
C GLU A 74 -11.26 -6.99 -24.44
N SER A 75 -10.31 -7.90 -24.23
CA SER A 75 -9.65 -8.03 -22.93
C SER A 75 -8.67 -6.86 -22.72
N PRO A 76 -8.46 -6.39 -21.47
CA PRO A 76 -7.51 -5.33 -21.14
C PRO A 76 -6.04 -5.67 -21.40
N ASN A 77 -5.73 -6.79 -22.06
CA ASN A 77 -4.40 -7.07 -22.58
C ASN A 77 -4.15 -6.37 -23.93
N ASP A 78 -5.19 -5.97 -24.66
CA ASP A 78 -5.04 -5.29 -25.97
C ASP A 78 -5.30 -3.77 -25.92
N VAL A 79 -5.99 -3.27 -24.90
CA VAL A 79 -6.14 -1.81 -24.70
C VAL A 79 -4.99 -1.30 -23.84
N GLY A 80 -3.93 -0.91 -24.53
CA GLY A 80 -2.79 -0.25 -23.95
C GLY A 80 -3.22 0.99 -23.16
N ILE A 81 -2.80 1.06 -21.90
CA ILE A 81 -2.62 2.33 -21.20
C ILE A 81 -1.37 2.98 -21.80
N CYS A 82 -1.49 3.43 -23.05
CA CYS A 82 -0.53 4.30 -23.71
C CYS A 82 -0.92 5.75 -23.42
N GLY A 83 -0.75 6.15 -22.16
CA GLY A 83 -0.55 7.54 -21.78
C GLY A 83 0.95 7.83 -21.64
N ASN A 84 1.68 7.80 -22.75
CA ASN A 84 3.00 8.41 -22.92
C ASN A 84 4.11 8.11 -21.87
N PHE A 85 4.37 6.82 -21.58
CA PHE A 85 5.68 6.41 -21.07
C PHE A 85 6.29 5.43 -22.06
N GLY A 86 7.39 5.86 -22.70
CA GLY A 86 8.06 5.14 -23.76
C GLY A 86 8.40 3.70 -23.37
N CYS A 87 7.80 2.76 -24.07
CA CYS A 87 8.34 1.42 -24.24
C CYS A 87 9.58 1.55 -25.13
N SER A 88 10.69 1.96 -24.54
CA SER A 88 12.02 1.87 -25.15
C SER A 88 12.88 1.03 -24.22
N GLY A 89 12.83 -0.28 -24.41
CA GLY A 89 13.97 -1.20 -24.29
C GLY A 89 14.85 -1.20 -23.03
N ASP A 90 14.50 -0.48 -21.98
CA ASP A 90 15.28 -0.40 -20.77
C ASP A 90 14.40 -0.80 -19.60
N LYS A 91 14.98 -1.58 -18.68
CA LYS A 91 14.32 -2.00 -17.45
C LYS A 91 14.14 -0.75 -16.60
N GLY A 92 13.13 0.06 -16.89
CA GLY A 92 12.75 1.20 -16.09
C GLY A 92 12.73 0.73 -14.64
N ASP A 93 13.55 1.37 -13.81
CA ASP A 93 13.79 0.98 -12.43
C ASP A 93 12.44 0.69 -11.76
N GLN A 94 12.33 -0.46 -11.08
CA GLN A 94 11.13 -0.85 -10.35
C GLN A 94 10.66 0.27 -9.41
N LEU A 95 11.60 1.09 -8.90
CA LEU A 95 11.29 2.29 -8.13
C LEU A 95 10.47 3.31 -8.93
N THR A 96 10.82 3.56 -10.19
CA THR A 96 10.07 4.46 -11.09
C THR A 96 8.65 3.95 -11.31
N GLN A 97 8.48 2.63 -11.49
CA GLN A 97 7.17 2.00 -11.58
C GLN A 97 6.38 2.18 -10.28
N MET A 98 7.00 1.99 -9.12
CA MET A 98 6.34 2.20 -7.83
C MET A 98 5.90 3.67 -7.63
N LEU A 99 6.75 4.62 -7.99
CA LEU A 99 6.43 6.05 -7.90
C LEU A 99 5.33 6.46 -8.88
N SER A 100 5.06 5.68 -9.94
CA SER A 100 3.95 5.94 -10.86
C SER A 100 2.57 5.84 -10.17
N PHE A 101 2.45 5.08 -9.08
CA PHE A 101 1.20 4.92 -8.33
C PHE A 101 0.84 6.11 -7.44
N LEU A 102 1.77 7.03 -7.21
CA LEU A 102 1.49 8.25 -6.45
C LEU A 102 0.54 9.16 -7.24
N THR A 103 -0.41 9.76 -6.53
CA THR A 103 -1.26 10.82 -7.08
C THR A 103 -0.40 12.01 -7.53
N LYS A 104 -0.99 12.90 -8.34
CA LYS A 104 -0.28 14.09 -8.81
C LYS A 104 0.23 14.96 -7.66
N ASP A 105 -0.59 15.14 -6.63
CA ASP A 105 -0.27 15.92 -5.44
C ASP A 105 0.85 15.26 -4.60
N GLU A 106 0.74 13.96 -4.33
CA GLU A 106 1.80 13.21 -3.62
C GLU A 106 3.14 13.26 -4.35
N ARG A 107 3.12 13.15 -5.69
CA ARG A 107 4.32 13.25 -6.52
C ARG A 107 4.93 14.64 -6.45
N GLU A 108 4.11 15.69 -6.52
CA GLU A 108 4.56 17.08 -6.40
C GLU A 108 5.17 17.37 -5.02
N GLN A 109 4.52 16.91 -3.94
CA GLN A 109 5.07 17.01 -2.58
C GLN A 109 6.40 16.27 -2.45
N LEU A 110 6.49 15.03 -2.96
CA LEU A 110 7.72 14.25 -2.94
C LEU A 110 8.83 14.93 -3.76
N THR A 111 8.53 15.42 -4.96
CA THR A 111 9.50 16.14 -5.79
C THR A 111 9.99 17.40 -5.09
N ASN A 112 9.11 18.19 -4.45
CA ASN A 112 9.51 19.38 -3.70
C ASN A 112 10.41 19.05 -2.50
N LEU A 113 10.13 17.95 -1.80
CA LEU A 113 10.94 17.49 -0.67
C LEU A 113 12.33 17.04 -1.14
N LEU A 114 12.38 16.22 -2.19
CA LEU A 114 13.64 15.71 -2.76
C LEU A 114 14.44 16.79 -3.48
N ALA A 115 13.81 17.80 -4.08
CA ALA A 115 14.52 18.93 -4.69
C ALA A 115 15.25 19.78 -3.63
N ARG A 116 14.73 19.85 -2.41
CA ARG A 116 15.31 20.66 -1.32
C ARG A 116 16.30 19.89 -0.47
N LYS A 117 16.07 18.60 -0.23
CA LYS A 117 16.87 17.76 0.67
C LYS A 117 17.59 16.59 -0.03
N GLY A 118 17.48 16.52 -1.35
CA GLY A 118 18.22 15.58 -2.19
C GLY A 118 17.90 14.10 -1.97
N VAL A 119 18.76 13.29 -2.56
CA VAL A 119 18.78 11.83 -2.42
C VAL A 119 19.08 11.38 -0.98
N GLU A 120 19.74 12.24 -0.18
CA GLU A 120 20.07 11.96 1.22
C GLU A 120 18.84 11.58 2.03
N THR A 121 17.71 12.28 1.83
CA THR A 121 16.47 11.94 2.53
C THR A 121 15.96 10.55 2.14
N VAL A 122 16.12 10.13 0.89
CA VAL A 122 15.76 8.77 0.46
C VAL A 122 16.67 7.74 1.12
N LEU A 123 17.96 8.03 1.24
CA LEU A 123 18.92 7.14 1.89
C LEU A 123 18.62 6.98 3.39
N THR A 124 18.11 8.01 4.07
CA THR A 124 17.68 7.88 5.47
C THR A 124 16.53 6.88 5.65
N LEU A 125 15.74 6.60 4.61
CA LEU A 125 14.68 5.59 4.66
C LEU A 125 15.22 4.15 4.61
N LEU A 126 16.48 3.95 4.20
CA LEU A 126 17.14 2.64 4.22
C LEU A 126 17.74 2.33 5.60
N ASP A 127 17.86 3.33 6.47
CA ASP A 127 18.39 3.17 7.82
C ASP A 127 17.38 2.43 8.71
N LYS A 128 17.86 1.40 9.40
CA LYS A 128 17.01 0.53 10.22
C LYS A 128 16.44 1.25 11.44
N GLU A 129 17.21 2.11 12.09
CA GLU A 129 16.75 2.86 13.26
C GLU A 129 15.65 3.84 12.86
N ASN A 130 15.81 4.51 11.71
CA ASN A 130 14.76 5.36 11.15
C ASN A 130 13.50 4.57 10.79
N GLN A 131 13.62 3.38 10.21
CA GLN A 131 12.47 2.51 9.93
C GLN A 131 11.76 2.07 11.22
N ASP A 132 12.51 1.68 12.24
CA ASP A 132 11.98 1.27 13.54
C ASP A 132 11.27 2.45 14.25
N LEU A 133 11.81 3.67 14.13
CA LEU A 133 11.18 4.91 14.61
C LEU A 133 9.89 5.23 13.86
N LEU A 134 9.87 5.09 12.53
CA LEU A 134 8.67 5.32 11.70
C LEU A 134 7.54 4.31 12.01
N GLN A 135 7.89 3.11 12.48
CA GLN A 135 6.93 2.07 12.88
C GLN A 135 6.40 2.24 14.32
N LEU A 136 6.87 3.22 15.09
CA LEU A 136 6.35 3.45 16.43
C LEU A 136 4.88 3.87 16.38
N GLU A 137 4.09 3.28 17.28
CA GLU A 137 2.65 3.56 17.42
C GLU A 137 2.28 3.92 18.87
N GLY A 138 1.13 4.60 19.03
CA GLY A 138 0.51 4.89 20.33
C GLY A 138 1.45 5.62 21.31
N ARG A 139 1.55 5.08 22.54
CA ARG A 139 2.32 5.69 23.63
C ARG A 139 3.82 5.76 23.34
N LYS A 140 4.37 4.81 22.56
CA LYS A 140 5.80 4.80 22.22
C LYS A 140 6.15 5.94 21.24
N ARG A 141 5.30 6.16 20.23
CA ARG A 141 5.44 7.30 19.31
C ARG A 141 5.31 8.64 20.03
N LEU A 142 4.33 8.75 20.92
CA LEU A 142 4.13 9.97 21.70
C LEU A 142 5.33 10.26 22.60
N ALA A 143 5.87 9.25 23.29
CA ALA A 143 7.07 9.40 24.09
C ALA A 143 8.29 9.82 23.24
N ALA A 144 8.49 9.21 22.08
CA ALA A 144 9.58 9.58 21.17
C ALA A 144 9.49 11.06 20.73
N LEU A 145 8.29 11.57 20.45
CA LEU A 145 8.09 12.98 20.12
C LEU A 145 8.34 13.92 21.31
N MET A 146 7.97 13.52 22.52
CA MET A 146 8.21 14.31 23.73
C MET A 146 9.70 14.40 24.10
N ILE A 147 10.48 13.36 23.77
CA ILE A 147 11.92 13.32 24.04
C ILE A 147 12.67 14.39 23.23
N VAL A 148 12.18 14.77 22.04
CA VAL A 148 12.84 15.76 21.17
C VAL A 148 13.00 17.12 21.85
N ASP A 149 12.01 17.54 22.64
CA ASP A 149 12.00 18.83 23.34
C ASP A 149 12.49 18.73 24.80
N MET A 150 12.91 17.53 25.24
CA MET A 150 13.34 17.27 26.61
C MET A 150 14.82 17.61 26.80
N PRO A 151 15.24 18.19 27.94
CA PRO A 151 16.65 18.40 28.23
C PRO A 151 17.44 17.09 28.26
N ASP A 152 18.64 17.08 27.68
CA ASP A 152 19.53 15.91 27.60
C ASP A 152 19.76 15.22 28.96
N ASP A 153 19.85 15.99 30.04
CA ASP A 153 20.04 15.43 31.39
C ASP A 153 18.87 14.52 31.80
N CYS A 154 17.64 14.91 31.46
CA CYS A 154 16.44 14.11 31.74
C CYS A 154 16.38 12.88 30.84
N VAL A 155 16.76 13.01 29.56
CA VAL A 155 16.83 11.89 28.63
C VAL A 155 17.86 10.85 29.11
N ARG A 156 19.03 11.30 29.55
CA ARG A 156 20.08 10.44 30.12
C ARG A 156 19.59 9.69 31.35
N GLU A 157 18.89 10.36 32.27
CA GLU A 157 18.33 9.72 33.46
C GLU A 157 17.27 8.65 33.10
N ILE A 158 16.42 8.92 32.11
CA ILE A 158 15.44 7.93 31.62
C ILE A 158 16.16 6.70 31.06
N LEU A 159 17.17 6.90 30.21
CA LEU A 159 17.93 5.81 29.62
C LEU A 159 18.60 4.95 30.70
N GLU A 160 19.29 5.58 31.66
CA GLU A 160 19.96 4.90 32.77
C GLU A 160 18.98 4.07 33.63
N LYS A 161 17.79 4.62 33.92
CA LYS A 161 16.73 3.90 34.64
C LYS A 161 16.21 2.70 33.85
N THR A 162 16.02 2.84 32.53
CA THR A 162 15.56 1.72 31.69
C THR A 162 16.59 0.62 31.57
N GLU A 163 17.88 0.96 31.45
CA GLU A 163 18.98 -0.01 31.40
C GLU A 163 19.11 -0.77 32.72
N THR A 164 19.07 -0.06 33.85
CA THR A 164 19.12 -0.65 35.19
C THR A 164 17.92 -1.58 35.42
N SER A 165 16.72 -1.20 34.98
CA SER A 165 15.50 -2.02 35.07
C SER A 165 15.56 -3.26 34.19
N ARG A 166 16.26 -3.18 33.04
CA ARG A 166 16.49 -4.31 32.13
C ARG A 166 17.51 -5.30 32.68
N GLN A 167 18.54 -4.83 33.38
CA GLN A 167 19.57 -5.68 33.99
C GLN A 167 19.09 -6.36 35.28
N SER A 168 18.16 -5.74 36.02
CA SER A 168 17.60 -6.29 37.26
C SER A 168 16.45 -7.29 37.05
N ASN A 169 15.86 -7.36 35.84
CA ASN A 169 14.88 -8.38 35.45
C ASN A 169 15.40 -9.19 34.25
N PRO A 170 16.20 -10.26 34.46
CA PRO A 170 16.51 -11.18 33.39
C PRO A 170 15.22 -11.94 33.04
N VAL A 171 14.58 -11.57 31.93
CA VAL A 171 13.42 -12.29 31.41
C VAL A 171 13.83 -13.76 31.21
N GLU A 172 13.21 -14.67 31.97
CA GLU A 172 13.31 -16.11 31.74
C GLU A 172 12.87 -16.41 30.31
N SER A 173 13.85 -16.74 29.46
CA SER A 173 13.62 -17.33 28.15
C SER A 173 12.92 -18.68 28.33
N LYS A 174 11.59 -18.71 28.24
CA LYS A 174 10.88 -19.98 28.00
C LYS A 174 11.05 -20.38 26.55
N ALA A 175 11.92 -21.38 26.35
CA ALA A 175 11.82 -22.31 25.24
C ALA A 175 10.48 -23.07 25.32
N GLY A 176 9.84 -23.24 24.18
CA GLY A 176 8.60 -23.99 23.99
C GLY A 176 8.13 -23.87 22.55
#